data_AF-A0A9W8JTB4-F1
#
_entry.id   AF-A0A9W8JTB4-F1
#
_cell.length_a   1.000
_cell.length_b   1.000
_cell.length_c   1.000
_cell.angle_alpha   90.00
_cell.angle_beta   90.00
_cell.angle_gamma   90.00
#
_symmetry.space_group_name_H-M   'P 1'
#
loop_
_entity.id
_entity.type
_entity.pdbx_description
1 polymer ?
#
loop_
_entity_poly.entity_id
_entity_poly.type
_entity_poly.pdbx_seq_one_letter_code
_entity_poly.pdbx_strand_id
1 'polypeptide(L)'
;MEQALFGLTVVGMKHPDECHGVALQAVEFWSTVCKEEVDLALEAQEAAEYRDIPETESRFFAEIALPENMPVLLQLLTQQEEDAEEDE
;
A
#
# COMPACT_ATOMS: atom_id res chain seq x y z
N MET A 1 -10.82 -8.53 12.51
CA MET A 1 -10.84 -8.62 11.04
C MET A 1 -9.51 -8.16 10.44
N GLU A 2 -8.85 -7.14 10.99
CA GLU A 2 -7.55 -6.61 10.52
C GLU A 2 -6.42 -7.66 10.40
N GLN A 3 -6.28 -8.57 11.35
CA GLN A 3 -5.20 -9.59 11.31
C GLN A 3 -5.36 -10.64 10.18
N ALA A 4 -6.59 -10.90 9.74
CA ALA A 4 -6.84 -11.92 8.72
C ALA A 4 -6.50 -11.40 7.31
N LEU A 5 -6.76 -10.12 7.04
CA LEU A 5 -6.44 -9.46 5.78
C LEU A 5 -4.93 -9.26 5.62
N PHE A 6 -4.25 -8.79 6.68
CA PHE A 6 -2.78 -8.66 6.68
C PHE A 6 -2.08 -10.00 6.50
N GLY A 7 -2.60 -11.06 7.14
CA GLY A 7 -2.09 -12.42 6.97
C GLY A 7 -2.28 -12.93 5.54
N LEU A 8 -3.40 -12.63 4.87
CA LEU A 8 -3.65 -13.07 3.49
C LEU A 8 -2.76 -12.33 2.48
N THR A 9 -2.58 -11.02 2.65
CA THR A 9 -1.79 -10.20 1.72
C THR A 9 -0.29 -10.51 1.84
N VAL A 10 0.24 -10.63 3.06
CA VAL A 10 1.66 -10.95 3.29
C VAL A 10 2.00 -12.37 2.87
N VAL A 11 1.10 -13.34 3.06
CA VAL A 11 1.31 -14.72 2.60
C VAL A 11 1.21 -14.81 1.07
N GLY A 12 0.25 -14.10 0.45
CA GLY A 12 0.12 -14.05 -1.01
C GLY A 12 1.33 -13.42 -1.71
N MET A 13 1.90 -12.38 -1.10
CA MET A 13 3.11 -11.72 -1.62
C MET A 13 4.39 -12.57 -1.53
N LYS A 14 4.43 -13.60 -0.67
CA LYS A 14 5.58 -14.50 -0.52
C LYS A 14 5.63 -15.65 -1.52
N HIS A 15 4.55 -15.87 -2.29
CA HIS A 15 4.45 -16.93 -3.31
C HIS A 15 4.08 -16.34 -4.68
N PRO A 16 4.94 -15.52 -5.29
CA PRO A 16 4.64 -14.80 -6.53
C PRO A 16 4.39 -15.73 -7.74
N ASP A 17 5.04 -16.90 -7.78
CA ASP A 17 4.93 -17.87 -8.90
C ASP A 17 3.56 -18.59 -8.97
N GLU A 18 2.82 -18.67 -7.86
CA GLU A 18 1.48 -19.30 -7.81
C GLU A 18 0.34 -18.26 -7.81
N CYS A 19 0.66 -16.97 -7.61
CA CYS A 19 -0.31 -15.95 -7.24
C CYS A 19 0.05 -14.54 -7.79
N HIS A 20 0.51 -14.44 -9.03
CA HIS A 20 0.87 -13.15 -9.66
C HIS A 20 -0.26 -12.08 -9.55
N GLY A 21 -1.53 -12.49 -9.70
CA GLY A 21 -2.68 -11.59 -9.50
C GLY A 21 -2.88 -11.10 -8.05
N VAL A 22 -2.39 -11.85 -7.05
CA VAL A 22 -2.47 -11.46 -5.63
C VAL A 22 -1.40 -10.41 -5.30
N ALA A 23 -0.24 -10.46 -5.94
CA ALA A 23 0.80 -9.45 -5.78
C ALA A 23 0.32 -8.07 -6.29
N LEU A 24 -0.23 -8.01 -7.51
CA LEU A 24 -0.80 -6.78 -8.07
C LEU A 24 -1.94 -6.23 -7.22
N GLN A 25 -2.86 -7.09 -6.77
CA GLN A 25 -3.96 -6.67 -5.90
C GLN A 25 -3.48 -6.14 -4.54
N ALA A 26 -2.41 -6.74 -3.98
CA ALA A 26 -1.80 -6.27 -2.74
C ALA A 26 -1.12 -4.90 -2.93
N VAL A 27 -0.45 -4.67 -4.07
CA VAL A 27 0.13 -3.37 -4.41
C VAL A 27 -0.96 -2.31 -4.59
N GLU A 28 -2.06 -2.64 -5.28
CA GLU A 28 -3.21 -1.75 -5.43
C GLU A 28 -3.79 -1.38 -4.05
N PHE A 29 -4.02 -2.38 -3.19
CA PHE A 29 -4.53 -2.14 -1.84
C PHE A 29 -3.67 -1.16 -1.04
N TRP A 30 -2.35 -1.38 -0.99
CA TRP A 30 -1.45 -0.48 -0.27
C TRP A 30 -1.34 0.90 -0.92
N SER A 31 -1.49 0.99 -2.25
CA SER A 31 -1.55 2.27 -2.95
C SER A 31 -2.81 3.06 -2.59
N THR A 32 -3.96 2.39 -2.47
CA THR A 32 -5.20 3.01 -1.99
C THR A 32 -5.06 3.46 -0.54
N VAL A 33 -4.51 2.63 0.35
CA VAL A 33 -4.28 3.01 1.75
C VAL A 33 -3.39 4.25 1.85
N CYS A 34 -2.27 4.30 1.12
CA CYS A 34 -1.40 5.48 1.11
C CYS A 34 -2.12 6.74 0.59
N LYS A 35 -2.97 6.60 -0.44
CA LYS A 35 -3.72 7.74 -0.99
C LYS A 35 -4.70 8.32 0.03
N GLU A 36 -5.48 7.47 0.67
CA GLU A 36 -6.43 7.89 1.72
C GLU A 36 -5.69 8.54 2.90
N GLU A 37 -4.54 7.99 3.32
CA GLU A 37 -3.76 8.58 4.41
C GLU A 37 -3.14 9.93 4.06
N VAL A 38 -2.81 10.17 2.78
CA VAL A 38 -2.38 11.49 2.30
C VAL A 38 -3.54 12.49 2.32
N ASP A 39 -4.72 12.09 1.88
CA ASP A 39 -5.91 12.96 1.90
C ASP A 39 -6.28 13.34 3.35
N LEU A 40 -6.25 12.39 4.29
CA LEU A 40 -6.43 12.66 5.72
C LEU A 40 -5.35 13.57 6.31
N ALA A 41 -4.10 13.45 5.85
CA ALA A 41 -3.02 14.33 6.29
C ALA A 41 -3.22 15.78 5.81
N LEU A 42 -3.76 15.96 4.59
CA LEU A 42 -4.13 17.28 4.07
C LEU A 42 -5.29 17.88 4.87
N GLU A 43 -6.35 17.11 5.13
CA GLU A 43 -7.48 17.56 5.97
C GLU A 43 -7.01 17.96 7.38
N ALA A 44 -6.12 17.18 7.99
CA ALA A 44 -5.54 17.50 9.29
C ALA A 44 -4.70 18.80 9.26
N GLN A 45 -3.98 19.03 8.17
CA GLN A 45 -3.23 20.28 7.98
C GLN A 45 -4.16 21.48 7.86
N GLU A 46 -5.21 21.38 7.05
CA GLU A 46 -6.22 22.44 6.89
C GLU A 46 -6.93 22.74 8.20
N ALA A 47 -7.40 21.72 8.93
CA ALA A 47 -8.03 21.89 10.23
C ALA A 47 -7.10 22.60 11.23
N ALA A 48 -5.80 22.26 11.24
CA ALA A 48 -4.82 22.90 12.09
C ALA A 48 -4.63 24.40 11.79
N GLU A 49 -4.75 24.83 10.52
CA GLU A 49 -4.68 26.25 10.14
C GLU A 49 -5.84 27.07 10.75
N TYR A 50 -7.03 26.48 10.81
CA TYR A 50 -8.21 27.11 11.40
C TYR A 50 -8.33 26.91 12.92
N ARG A 51 -7.35 26.23 13.55
CA ARG A 51 -7.41 25.78 14.96
C ARG A 51 -8.62 24.91 15.26
N ASP A 52 -9.03 24.13 14.27
CA ASP A 52 -10.09 23.13 14.37
C ASP A 52 -9.48 21.73 14.48
N ILE A 53 -10.34 20.73 14.67
CA ILE A 53 -9.96 19.32 14.79
C ILE A 53 -10.38 18.60 13.50
N PRO A 54 -9.51 17.77 12.89
CA PRO A 54 -9.92 16.98 11.72
C PRO A 54 -11.07 16.04 12.05
N GLU A 55 -11.98 15.84 11.09
CA GLU A 55 -13.14 14.95 11.26
C GLU A 55 -12.71 13.47 11.36
N THR A 56 -11.66 13.09 10.64
CA THR A 56 -11.08 11.75 10.64
C THR A 56 -9.57 11.82 10.80
N GLU A 57 -9.02 10.99 11.70
CA GLU A 57 -7.57 10.89 11.90
C GLU A 57 -7.00 9.66 11.17
N SER A 58 -5.86 9.86 10.50
CA SER A 58 -5.07 8.76 9.94
C SER A 58 -4.58 7.82 11.04
N ARG A 59 -4.56 6.52 10.76
CA ARG A 59 -4.03 5.49 11.67
C ARG A 59 -2.61 5.05 11.31
N PHE A 60 -2.03 5.63 10.26
CA PHE A 60 -0.65 5.39 9.82
C PHE A 60 -0.38 3.91 9.54
N PHE A 61 -1.34 3.22 8.93
CA PHE A 61 -1.23 1.83 8.52
C PHE A 61 -0.08 1.63 7.54
N ALA A 62 0.12 2.56 6.60
CA ALA A 62 1.24 2.48 5.66
C ALA A 62 2.60 2.57 6.37
N GLU A 63 2.70 3.41 7.41
CA GLU A 63 3.92 3.56 8.22
C GLU A 63 4.25 2.28 8.99
N ILE A 64 3.26 1.65 9.59
CA ILE A 64 3.43 0.40 10.35
C ILE A 64 3.86 -0.75 9.42
N ALA A 65 3.29 -0.82 8.22
CA ALA A 65 3.56 -1.89 7.27
C ALA A 65 4.82 -1.66 6.41
N LEU A 66 5.41 -0.48 6.47
CA LEU A 66 6.57 -0.08 5.65
C LEU A 66 7.74 -1.08 5.72
N PRO A 67 8.15 -1.62 6.90
CA PRO A 67 9.28 -2.55 6.98
C PRO A 67 9.04 -3.88 6.26
N GLU A 68 7.78 -4.30 6.13
CA GLU A 68 7.40 -5.54 5.44
C GLU A 68 7.10 -5.30 3.97
N ASN A 69 6.41 -4.21 3.63
CA ASN A 69 6.03 -3.88 2.25
C ASN A 69 7.25 -3.50 1.39
N MET A 70 8.18 -2.72 1.93
CA MET A 70 9.34 -2.21 1.19
C MET A 70 10.22 -3.31 0.56
N PRO A 71 10.71 -4.34 1.29
CA PRO A 71 11.52 -5.39 0.69
C PRO A 71 10.76 -6.20 -0.37
N VAL A 72 9.45 -6.40 -0.19
CA VAL A 72 8.61 -7.12 -1.16
C VAL A 72 8.44 -6.31 -2.44
N LEU A 73 8.13 -5.02 -2.34
CA LEU A 73 8.02 -4.13 -3.50
C LEU A 73 9.34 -4.06 -4.28
N LEU A 74 10.47 -3.96 -3.58
CA LEU A 74 11.80 -3.96 -4.22
C LEU A 74 12.10 -5.29 -4.93
N GLN A 75 11.66 -6.42 -4.37
CA GLN A 75 11.79 -7.72 -5.03
C GLN A 75 10.91 -7.80 -6.29
N LEU A 76 9.65 -7.35 -6.24
CA LEU A 76 8.75 -7.34 -7.40
C LEU A 76 9.31 -6.49 -8.56
N LEU A 77 9.95 -5.36 -8.27
CA LEU A 77 10.59 -4.52 -9.30
C LEU A 77 11.72 -5.22 -10.07
N THR A 78 12.27 -6.31 -9.54
CA THR A 78 13.29 -7.13 -10.24
C THR A 78 12.70 -8.15 -11.21
N GLN A 79 11.39 -8.36 -11.16
CA GLN A 79 10.66 -9.31 -12.00
C GLN A 79 9.98 -8.55 -13.15
N GLN A 80 10.81 -8.02 -14.06
CA GLN A 80 10.32 -7.37 -15.28
C GLN A 80 10.20 -8.41 -16.39
N GLU A 81 9.10 -8.39 -17.13
CA GLU A 81 8.98 -9.23 -18.33
C GLU A 81 9.94 -8.72 -19.41
N GLU A 82 10.64 -9.63 -20.10
CA GLU A 82 11.62 -9.27 -21.15
C GLU A 82 10.97 -8.52 -22.32
N ASP A 83 9.65 -8.62 -22.49
CA ASP A 83 8.86 -7.93 -23.52
C ASP A 83 8.19 -6.63 -23.02
N ALA A 84 8.53 -6.12 -21.83
CA ALA A 84 7.98 -4.86 -21.30
C ALA A 84 8.36 -3.60 -22.13
N GLU A 85 9.17 -3.76 -23.20
CA GLU A 85 9.49 -2.71 -24.18
C GLU A 85 8.77 -2.85 -25.53
N GLU A 86 7.84 -3.79 -25.73
CA GLU A 86 7.03 -3.86 -26.96
C GLU A 86 5.55 -3.53 -26.71
N ASP A 87 5.25 -2.24 -26.93
CA ASP A 87 3.98 -1.64 -27.36
C ASP A 87 2.82 -1.47 -26.35
N GLU A 88 2.85 -0.35 -25.61
CA GLU A 88 1.84 0.75 -25.67
C GLU A 88 2.39 2.11 -25.19
#